data_AF-A0A1E2SMD9-F1
#
_entry.id   AF-A0A1E2SMD9-F1
#
_cell.length_a   1.000
_cell.length_b   1.000
_cell.length_c   1.000
_cell.angle_alpha   90.00
_cell.angle_beta   90.00
_cell.angle_gamma   90.00
#
_symmetry.space_group_name_H-M   'P 1'
#
loop_
_entity.id
_entity.type
_entity.pdbx_description
1 polymer ?
#
loop_
_entity_poly.entity_id
_entity_poly.type
_entity_poly.pdbx_seq_one_letter_code
_entity_poly.pdbx_strand_id
1 'polypeptide(L)'
;MSSLMPELLATWSWRLERGRTGRTVLTRGQAATAKRDLEHDRSAHPGDYAAYEDELAAALDALEILSRQANRADDLLAVLAAERRQRGGAEGGDHARRTPGPGEPARARGPLTAEHEGIPAGLPELLDQWVHRLIRYRNGAKLIAPIEAARAEIRLRNEAHLHPGAYRNAVTRPYYGRVMRELGEIATAQRPGVRVGGRGMRRTLGDLW
;
A
#
# COMPACT_ATOMS: atom_id res chain seq x y z
N MET A 1 9.86 40.54 -11.96
CA MET A 1 8.53 39.96 -11.66
C MET A 1 8.80 38.55 -11.15
N SER A 2 8.44 38.22 -9.91
CA SER A 2 8.62 36.86 -9.40
C SER A 2 7.68 35.94 -10.20
N SER A 3 8.24 35.15 -11.10
CA SER A 3 7.50 34.08 -11.79
C SER A 3 7.01 33.12 -10.72
N LEU A 4 5.71 32.86 -10.64
CA LEU A 4 5.16 31.81 -9.78
C LEU A 4 5.47 30.45 -10.42
N MET A 5 5.73 29.43 -9.61
CA MET A 5 6.02 28.09 -10.12
C MET A 5 4.88 27.58 -11.01
N PRO A 6 5.16 26.99 -12.19
CA PRO A 6 4.14 26.41 -13.05
C PRO A 6 3.18 25.52 -12.27
N GLU A 7 1.88 25.66 -12.50
CA GLU A 7 0.84 25.04 -11.67
C GLU A 7 0.95 23.51 -11.62
N LEU A 8 1.31 22.91 -12.77
CA LEU A 8 1.48 21.47 -12.87
C LEU A 8 2.67 20.99 -12.04
N LEU A 9 3.79 21.72 -12.09
CA LEU A 9 4.97 21.45 -11.25
C LEU A 9 4.64 21.62 -9.77
N ALA A 10 3.91 22.69 -9.40
CA ALA A 10 3.48 22.93 -8.02
C ALA A 10 2.61 21.79 -7.47
N THR A 11 1.66 21.33 -8.27
CA THR A 11 0.78 20.23 -7.91
C THR A 11 1.57 18.94 -7.67
N TRP A 12 2.49 18.60 -8.58
CA TRP A 12 3.25 17.35 -8.48
C TRP A 12 4.32 17.40 -7.41
N SER A 13 5.03 18.50 -7.23
CA SER A 13 5.97 18.69 -6.13
C SER A 13 5.28 18.52 -4.77
N TRP A 14 4.09 19.10 -4.59
CA TRP A 14 3.29 18.89 -3.37
C TRP A 14 2.83 17.43 -3.19
N ARG A 15 2.36 16.78 -4.27
CA ARG A 15 1.93 15.37 -4.21
C ARG A 15 3.08 14.41 -3.91
N LEU A 16 4.26 14.66 -4.47
CA LEU A 16 5.47 13.90 -4.24
C LEU A 16 5.95 14.05 -2.80
N GLU A 17 5.92 15.27 -2.26
CA GLU A 17 6.24 15.51 -0.85
C GLU A 17 5.29 14.77 0.10
N ARG A 18 3.99 14.77 -0.22
CA ARG A 18 3.04 13.95 0.54
C ARG A 18 3.24 12.46 0.33
N GLY A 19 3.78 12.04 -0.81
CA GLY A 19 4.17 10.66 -1.07
C GLY A 19 5.36 10.25 -0.21
N ARG A 20 6.34 11.15 -0.07
CA ARG A 20 7.50 11.01 0.81
C ARG A 20 7.08 10.80 2.26
N THR A 21 6.14 11.60 2.77
CA THR A 21 5.67 11.46 4.15
C THR A 21 4.58 10.40 4.33
N GLY A 22 4.34 9.53 3.33
CA GLY A 22 3.28 8.52 3.38
C GLY A 22 1.85 9.08 3.52
N ARG A 23 1.61 10.36 3.22
CA ARG A 23 0.29 11.01 3.31
C ARG A 23 -0.57 10.78 2.07
N THR A 24 0.05 10.52 0.92
CA THR A 24 -0.63 10.21 -0.35
C THR A 24 -0.14 8.87 -0.90
N VAL A 25 -0.98 8.26 -1.75
CA VAL A 25 -0.64 7.05 -2.50
C VAL A 25 -0.53 7.47 -3.96
N LEU A 26 0.60 7.16 -4.59
CA LEU A 26 0.83 7.38 -6.01
C LEU A 26 1.03 6.00 -6.64
N THR A 27 0.16 5.63 -7.57
CA THR A 27 0.32 4.37 -8.32
C THR A 27 1.34 4.54 -9.44
N ARG A 28 1.84 3.43 -9.98
CA ARG A 28 2.76 3.43 -11.12
C ARG A 28 2.19 4.21 -12.32
N GLY A 29 0.91 3.96 -12.64
CA GLY A 29 0.23 4.62 -13.75
C GLY A 29 0.10 6.13 -13.55
N GLN A 30 -0.25 6.55 -12.33
CA GLN A 30 -0.29 7.98 -12.00
C GLN A 30 1.07 8.64 -12.14
N ALA A 31 2.15 7.99 -11.71
CA ALA A 31 3.50 8.51 -11.86
C ALA A 31 3.94 8.60 -13.32
N ALA A 32 3.63 7.58 -14.13
CA ALA A 32 3.95 7.57 -15.56
C ALA A 32 3.20 8.66 -16.35
N THR A 33 1.90 8.83 -16.08
CA THR A 33 1.09 9.89 -16.69
C THR A 33 1.60 11.27 -16.26
N ALA A 34 1.80 11.48 -14.96
CA ALA A 34 2.32 12.73 -14.41
C ALA A 34 3.64 13.17 -15.05
N LYS A 35 4.54 12.21 -15.26
CA LYS A 35 5.84 12.46 -15.90
C LYS A 35 5.66 12.98 -17.33
N ARG A 36 4.84 12.30 -18.13
CA ARG A 36 4.54 12.71 -19.51
C ARG A 36 3.87 14.07 -19.56
N ASP A 37 2.93 14.33 -18.65
CA ASP A 37 2.22 15.60 -18.57
C ASP A 37 3.20 16.75 -18.27
N LEU A 38 4.14 16.56 -17.32
CA LEU A 38 5.17 17.55 -16.99
C LEU A 38 6.18 17.76 -18.12
N GLU A 39 6.64 16.68 -18.77
CA GLU A 39 7.53 16.79 -19.93
C GLU A 39 6.83 17.55 -21.08
N HIS A 40 5.56 17.24 -21.32
CA HIS A 40 4.76 17.94 -22.33
C HIS A 40 4.58 19.42 -21.97
N ASP A 41 4.17 19.74 -20.75
CA ASP A 41 3.97 21.13 -20.31
C ASP A 41 5.27 21.95 -20.38
N ARG A 42 6.41 21.38 -19.96
CA ARG A 42 7.73 22.02 -20.10
C ARG A 42 8.11 22.29 -21.56
N SER A 43 7.72 21.40 -22.48
CA SER A 43 8.00 21.57 -23.90
C SER A 43 7.09 22.61 -24.56
N ALA A 44 5.85 22.73 -24.11
CA ALA A 44 4.89 23.74 -24.56
C ALA A 44 5.22 25.14 -24.01
N HIS A 45 5.72 25.20 -22.76
CA HIS A 45 5.94 26.44 -22.03
C HIS A 45 7.38 26.55 -21.48
N PRO A 46 8.41 26.53 -22.32
CA PRO A 46 9.80 26.44 -21.86
C PRO A 46 10.27 27.60 -20.98
N GLY A 47 9.75 28.81 -21.23
CA GLY A 47 10.12 30.02 -20.47
C GLY A 47 9.63 30.01 -19.02
N ASP A 48 8.50 29.36 -18.75
CA ASP A 48 7.86 29.36 -17.42
C ASP A 48 8.63 28.49 -16.41
N TYR A 49 9.40 27.54 -16.93
CA TYR A 49 10.19 26.58 -16.15
C TYR A 49 11.66 26.98 -15.98
N ALA A 50 12.13 28.03 -16.65
CA ALA A 50 13.55 28.40 -16.65
C ALA A 50 14.10 28.73 -15.25
N ALA A 51 13.24 29.18 -14.34
CA ALA A 51 13.59 29.45 -12.94
C ALA A 51 13.43 28.24 -12.01
N TYR A 52 12.94 27.10 -12.52
CA TYR A 52 12.50 25.93 -11.75
C TYR A 52 13.09 24.61 -12.30
N GLU A 53 14.24 24.68 -12.96
CA GLU A 53 14.84 23.51 -13.62
C GLU A 53 15.25 22.42 -12.61
N ASP A 54 15.73 22.82 -11.42
CA ASP A 54 16.11 21.90 -10.35
C ASP A 54 14.88 21.20 -9.75
N GLU A 55 13.81 21.95 -9.45
CA GLU A 55 12.55 21.38 -8.95
C GLU A 55 11.91 20.46 -9.99
N LEU A 56 11.94 20.85 -11.27
CA LEU A 56 11.46 20.02 -12.37
C LEU A 56 12.25 18.73 -12.47
N ALA A 57 13.59 18.80 -12.47
CA ALA A 57 14.44 17.61 -12.52
C ALA A 57 14.17 16.67 -11.35
N ALA A 58 14.10 17.20 -10.12
CA ALA A 58 13.80 16.42 -8.93
C ALA A 58 12.41 15.75 -8.99
N ALA A 59 11.41 16.46 -9.53
CA ALA A 59 10.07 15.90 -9.71
C ALA A 59 10.04 14.79 -10.77
N LEU A 60 10.69 15.00 -11.91
CA LEU A 60 10.77 14.01 -13.00
C LEU A 60 11.53 12.74 -12.55
N ASP A 61 12.63 12.89 -11.82
CA ASP A 61 13.39 11.76 -11.28
C ASP A 61 12.56 10.95 -10.29
N ALA A 62 11.86 11.63 -9.37
CA ALA A 62 10.97 10.96 -8.43
C ALA A 62 9.84 10.21 -9.16
N LEU A 63 9.21 10.84 -10.15
CA LEU A 63 8.15 10.21 -10.94
C LEU A 63 8.66 9.04 -11.77
N GLU A 64 9.87 9.10 -12.31
CA GLU A 64 10.50 8.00 -13.04
C GLU A 64 10.80 6.80 -12.13
N ILE A 65 11.29 7.06 -10.92
CA ILE A 65 11.52 5.99 -9.93
C ILE A 65 10.18 5.32 -9.57
N LEU A 66 9.13 6.11 -9.32
CA LEU A 66 7.79 5.60 -8.99
C LEU A 66 7.15 4.85 -10.17
N SER A 67 7.34 5.31 -11.41
CA SER A 67 6.76 4.69 -12.62
C SER A 67 7.41 3.35 -13.00
N ARG A 68 8.58 3.04 -12.43
CA ARG A 68 9.29 1.77 -12.62
C ARG A 68 9.04 0.75 -11.51
N GLN A 69 8.27 1.11 -10.47
CA GLN A 69 8.01 0.22 -9.35
C GLN A 69 7.22 -1.02 -9.76
N ALA A 70 7.63 -2.17 -9.22
CA ALA A 70 6.89 -3.42 -9.30
C ALA A 70 5.90 -3.50 -8.12
N ASN A 71 4.70 -2.97 -8.32
CA ASN A 71 3.61 -3.06 -7.36
C ASN A 71 2.68 -4.20 -7.74
N ARG A 72 2.78 -5.36 -7.06
CA ARG A 72 1.83 -6.47 -7.24
C ARG A 72 0.38 -6.04 -6.93
N ALA A 73 0.22 -4.98 -6.16
CA ALA A 73 -1.04 -4.38 -5.76
C ALA A 73 -1.66 -3.42 -6.80
N ASP A 74 -0.90 -2.96 -7.81
CA ASP A 74 -1.46 -2.06 -8.83
C ASP A 74 -2.53 -2.78 -9.68
N ASP A 75 -2.33 -4.06 -9.98
CA ASP A 75 -3.30 -4.89 -10.68
C ASP A 75 -4.58 -5.11 -9.84
N LEU A 76 -4.44 -5.32 -8.53
CA LEU A 76 -5.59 -5.45 -7.62
C LEU A 76 -6.35 -4.13 -7.47
N LEU A 77 -5.67 -2.98 -7.40
CA LEU A 77 -6.34 -1.68 -7.38
C LEU A 77 -7.02 -1.36 -8.71
N ALA A 78 -6.40 -1.73 -9.84
CA ALA A 78 -7.00 -1.60 -11.16
C ALA A 78 -8.25 -2.47 -11.30
N VAL A 79 -8.19 -3.73 -10.85
CA VAL A 79 -9.34 -4.66 -10.82
C VAL A 79 -10.44 -4.12 -9.89
N LEU A 80 -10.12 -3.67 -8.68
CA LEU A 80 -11.13 -3.14 -7.75
C LEU A 80 -11.72 -1.80 -8.22
N ALA A 81 -10.95 -0.96 -8.93
CA ALA A 81 -11.47 0.24 -9.58
C ALA A 81 -12.34 -0.10 -10.79
N ALA A 82 -12.03 -1.17 -11.53
CA ALA A 82 -12.89 -1.70 -12.59
C ALA A 82 -14.18 -2.31 -12.00
N GLU A 83 -14.09 -3.12 -10.94
CA GLU A 83 -15.23 -3.67 -10.21
C GLU A 83 -16.12 -2.57 -9.62
N ARG A 84 -15.54 -1.48 -9.08
CA ARG A 84 -16.31 -0.35 -8.56
C ARG A 84 -17.04 0.40 -9.68
N ARG A 85 -16.43 0.55 -10.86
CA ARG A 85 -17.10 1.10 -12.06
C ARG A 85 -18.22 0.18 -12.55
N GLN A 86 -18.03 -1.14 -12.50
CA GLN A 86 -19.06 -2.12 -12.84
C GLN A 86 -20.21 -2.14 -11.81
N ARG A 87 -19.91 -2.05 -10.51
CA ARG A 87 -20.92 -1.95 -9.43
C ARG A 87 -21.63 -0.60 -9.39
N GLY A 88 -20.96 0.49 -9.81
CA GLY A 88 -21.59 1.80 -10.01
C GLY A 88 -22.56 1.87 -11.19
N GLY A 89 -22.61 0.85 -12.05
CA GLY A 89 -23.65 0.65 -13.06
C GLY A 89 -24.73 -0.37 -12.66
N ALA A 90 -24.63 -0.96 -11.47
CA ALA A 90 -25.56 -1.94 -10.92
C ALA A 90 -25.97 -1.52 -9.51
N GLU A 91 -26.66 -0.39 -9.41
CA GLU A 91 -27.42 -0.09 -8.19
C GLU A 91 -28.61 -1.04 -8.12
N GLY A 92 -28.55 -1.98 -7.18
CA GLY A 92 -29.66 -2.86 -6.85
C GLY A 92 -29.20 -4.28 -6.53
N GLY A 93 -28.83 -4.53 -5.28
CA GLY A 93 -28.56 -5.91 -4.86
C GLY A 93 -27.75 -6.02 -3.58
N ASP A 94 -28.40 -5.70 -2.47
CA ASP A 94 -28.21 -6.25 -1.12
C ASP A 94 -27.17 -7.38 -1.00
N HIS A 95 -26.11 -7.18 -0.19
CA HIS A 95 -25.38 -8.28 0.46
C HIS A 95 -24.80 -7.84 1.82
N ALA A 96 -25.63 -8.01 2.84
CA ALA A 96 -25.33 -8.51 4.19
C ALA A 96 -23.88 -8.38 4.71
N ARG A 97 -23.74 -7.54 5.75
CA ARG A 97 -22.73 -7.69 6.82
C ARG A 97 -22.61 -9.17 7.21
N ARG A 98 -21.47 -9.80 6.95
CA ARG A 98 -21.06 -11.05 7.60
C ARG A 98 -19.77 -10.84 8.36
N THR A 99 -19.87 -11.04 9.66
CA THR A 99 -18.78 -11.24 10.63
C THR A 99 -17.88 -12.38 10.14
N PRO A 100 -16.55 -12.23 10.07
CA PRO A 100 -15.67 -13.37 9.82
C PRO A 100 -15.44 -14.11 11.15
N GLY A 101 -15.81 -15.39 11.20
CA GLY A 101 -15.40 -16.33 12.25
C GLY A 101 -13.93 -16.75 12.10
N PRO A 102 -13.28 -17.22 13.17
CA PRO A 102 -11.85 -17.53 13.18
C PRO A 102 -11.60 -18.87 12.50
N GLY A 103 -10.69 -18.91 11.52
CA GLY A 103 -10.40 -20.13 10.79
C GLY A 103 -9.15 -20.03 9.93
N GLU A 104 -8.02 -19.67 10.52
CA GLU A 104 -6.69 -19.94 9.94
C GLU A 104 -5.76 -20.52 11.01
N PRO A 105 -4.84 -21.42 10.63
CA PRO A 105 -4.10 -22.27 11.56
C PRO A 105 -3.22 -21.43 12.49
N ALA A 106 -3.32 -21.73 13.79
CA ALA A 106 -2.59 -21.06 14.85
C ALA A 106 -1.06 -21.18 14.65
N ARG A 107 -0.45 -20.21 13.98
CA ARG A 107 0.95 -19.87 14.24
C ARG A 107 1.03 -19.38 15.68
N ALA A 108 1.91 -20.00 16.46
CA ALA A 108 2.05 -19.80 17.90
C ALA A 108 1.89 -18.32 18.31
N ARG A 109 0.86 -18.05 19.10
CA ARG A 109 0.53 -16.72 19.63
C ARG A 109 1.51 -16.40 20.75
N GLY A 110 2.54 -15.60 20.45
CA GLY A 110 3.37 -14.98 21.48
C GLY A 110 2.57 -13.87 22.22
N PRO A 111 2.93 -13.53 23.46
CA PRO A 111 2.29 -12.41 24.16
C PRO A 111 2.52 -11.11 23.39
N LEU A 112 1.44 -10.35 23.18
CA LEU A 112 1.42 -9.07 22.45
C LEU A 112 2.53 -8.12 22.95
N THR A 113 2.76 -8.07 24.27
CA THR A 113 3.74 -7.22 24.93
C THR A 113 5.18 -7.54 24.52
N ALA A 114 5.56 -8.82 24.48
CA ALA A 114 6.93 -9.22 24.11
C ALA A 114 7.26 -8.91 22.64
N GLU A 115 6.27 -8.95 21.74
CA GLU A 115 6.48 -8.55 20.34
C GLU A 115 6.62 -7.03 20.18
N HIS A 116 6.02 -6.23 21.08
CA HIS A 116 6.13 -4.76 21.07
C HIS A 116 7.44 -4.26 21.70
N GLU A 117 7.87 -4.88 22.81
CA GLU A 117 9.09 -4.49 23.54
C GLU A 117 10.38 -4.74 22.72
N GLY A 118 10.35 -5.65 21.75
CA GLY A 118 11.46 -5.93 20.84
C GLY A 118 11.58 -4.99 19.64
N ILE A 119 10.78 -3.93 19.55
CA ILE A 119 10.83 -2.98 18.42
C ILE A 119 11.85 -1.87 18.72
N PRO A 120 12.87 -1.67 17.88
CA PRO A 120 13.86 -0.63 18.07
C PRO A 120 13.24 0.76 17.88
N ALA A 121 13.67 1.71 18.71
CA ALA A 121 13.37 3.12 18.47
C ALA A 121 14.05 3.63 17.18
N GLY A 122 13.43 4.60 16.50
CA GLY A 122 14.01 5.24 15.32
C GLY A 122 13.64 4.59 13.97
N LEU A 123 12.62 3.73 13.93
CA LEU A 123 12.00 3.32 12.67
C LEU A 123 11.33 4.52 11.98
N PRO A 124 11.30 4.57 10.64
CA PRO A 124 10.46 5.53 9.92
C PRO A 124 9.01 5.44 10.38
N GLU A 125 8.36 6.59 10.56
CA GLU A 125 7.06 6.70 11.24
C GLU A 125 6.00 5.78 10.61
N LEU A 126 5.90 5.75 9.28
CA LEU A 126 4.93 4.90 8.60
C LEU A 126 5.22 3.41 8.81
N LEU A 127 6.50 3.02 8.81
CA LEU A 127 6.88 1.64 9.06
C LEU A 127 6.55 1.22 10.49
N ASP A 128 6.88 2.07 11.46
CA ASP A 128 6.58 1.84 12.87
C ASP A 128 5.08 1.61 13.11
N GLN A 129 4.24 2.49 12.55
CA GLN A 129 2.79 2.36 12.62
C GLN A 129 2.28 1.01 12.09
N TRP A 130 2.85 0.54 10.97
CA TRP A 130 2.45 -0.73 10.35
C TRP A 130 2.97 -1.96 11.09
N VAL A 131 4.16 -1.91 11.68
CA VAL A 131 4.66 -2.98 12.57
C VAL A 131 3.67 -3.19 13.71
N HIS A 132 3.31 -2.12 14.42
CA HIS A 132 2.36 -2.16 15.54
C HIS A 132 0.95 -2.59 15.11
N ARG A 133 0.51 -2.19 13.92
CA ARG A 133 -0.80 -2.57 13.39
C ARG A 133 -0.86 -4.05 13.02
N LEU A 134 0.21 -4.60 12.44
CA LEU A 134 0.29 -6.01 12.07
C LEU A 134 0.43 -6.93 13.29
N ILE A 135 1.13 -6.50 14.34
CA ILE A 135 1.16 -7.24 15.61
C ILE A 135 -0.26 -7.37 16.18
N ARG A 136 -1.04 -6.27 16.20
CA ARG A 136 -2.44 -6.30 16.63
C ARG A 136 -3.32 -7.18 15.73
N TYR A 137 -3.09 -7.16 14.41
CA TYR A 137 -3.80 -8.02 13.47
C TYR A 137 -3.53 -9.52 13.71
N ARG A 138 -2.26 -9.91 13.88
CA ARG A 138 -1.87 -11.30 14.18
C ARG A 138 -2.47 -11.84 15.48
N ASN A 139 -2.70 -10.96 16.45
CA ASN A 139 -3.33 -11.29 17.72
C ASN A 139 -4.87 -11.23 17.67
N GLY A 140 -5.47 -10.95 16.51
CA GLY A 140 -6.93 -10.86 16.34
C GLY A 140 -7.56 -9.60 16.92
N ALA A 141 -6.77 -8.64 17.41
CA ALA A 141 -7.27 -7.40 18.01
C ALA A 141 -7.69 -6.34 16.97
N LYS A 142 -7.27 -6.50 15.70
CA LYS A 142 -7.60 -5.57 14.62
C LYS A 142 -7.80 -6.33 13.31
N LEU A 143 -8.79 -5.93 12.52
CA LEU A 143 -8.97 -6.41 11.15
C LEU A 143 -8.28 -5.45 10.17
N ILE A 144 -7.64 -6.00 9.15
CA ILE A 144 -7.05 -5.25 8.04
C ILE A 144 -7.71 -5.77 6.76
N ALA A 145 -8.39 -4.89 6.04
CA ALA A 145 -9.01 -5.25 4.77
C ALA A 145 -7.94 -5.40 3.66
N PRO A 146 -8.13 -6.28 2.65
CA PRO A 146 -7.17 -6.45 1.56
C PRO A 146 -6.85 -5.15 0.81
N ILE A 147 -7.87 -4.32 0.53
CA ILE A 147 -7.70 -2.99 -0.09
C ILE A 147 -6.85 -2.04 0.77
N GLU A 148 -6.97 -2.14 2.08
CA GLU A 148 -6.19 -1.33 3.02
C GLU A 148 -4.73 -1.77 3.01
N ALA A 149 -4.49 -3.09 3.04
CA ALA A 149 -3.16 -3.66 2.96
C ALA A 149 -2.47 -3.34 1.62
N ALA A 150 -3.19 -3.41 0.50
CA ALA A 150 -2.68 -3.03 -0.81
C ALA A 150 -2.26 -1.55 -0.87
N ARG A 151 -3.07 -0.65 -0.32
CA ARG A 151 -2.74 0.79 -0.26
C ARG A 151 -1.55 1.06 0.67
N ALA A 152 -1.48 0.36 1.78
CA ALA A 152 -0.38 0.44 2.73
C ALA A 152 0.94 -0.01 2.10
N GLU A 153 0.92 -1.11 1.35
CA GLU A 153 2.06 -1.65 0.63
C GLU A 153 2.62 -0.61 -0.35
N ILE A 154 1.77 -0.03 -1.21
CA ILE A 154 2.20 0.98 -2.19
C ILE A 154 2.76 2.21 -1.49
N ARG A 155 2.11 2.66 -0.41
CA ARG A 155 2.56 3.83 0.36
C ARG A 155 3.95 3.62 0.96
N LEU A 156 4.19 2.46 1.59
CA LEU A 156 5.50 2.11 2.14
C LEU A 156 6.57 1.97 1.06
N ARG A 157 6.22 1.43 -0.11
CA ARG A 157 7.13 1.41 -1.28
C ARG A 157 7.46 2.82 -1.74
N ASN A 158 6.48 3.69 -1.90
CA ASN A 158 6.69 5.07 -2.33
C ASN A 158 7.67 5.78 -1.41
N GLU A 159 7.43 5.74 -0.10
CA GLU A 159 8.33 6.34 0.88
C GLU A 159 9.73 5.72 0.83
N ALA A 160 9.85 4.39 0.79
CA ALA A 160 11.15 3.71 0.73
C ALA A 160 11.94 3.99 -0.56
N HIS A 161 11.25 4.20 -1.68
CA HIS A 161 11.87 4.55 -2.95
C HIS A 161 12.29 6.02 -3.01
N LEU A 162 11.53 6.91 -2.37
CA LEU A 162 11.86 8.33 -2.28
C LEU A 162 12.89 8.62 -1.18
N HIS A 163 13.01 7.75 -0.17
CA HIS A 163 13.99 7.83 0.94
C HIS A 163 14.75 6.52 1.16
N PRO A 164 15.57 6.07 0.20
CA PRO A 164 16.23 4.77 0.29
C PRO A 164 17.15 4.62 1.51
N GLY A 165 17.78 5.72 1.98
CA GLY A 165 18.65 5.71 3.16
C GLY A 165 17.93 5.31 4.45
N ALA A 166 16.66 5.72 4.62
CA ALA A 166 15.88 5.42 5.81
C ALA A 166 15.45 3.93 5.90
N TYR A 167 15.38 3.25 4.75
CA TYR A 167 14.86 1.87 4.63
C TYR A 167 15.91 0.80 4.34
N ARG A 168 17.13 1.20 3.92
CA ARG A 168 18.23 0.27 3.62
C ARG A 168 19.17 -0.01 4.80
N ASN A 169 19.04 0.70 5.91
CA ASN A 169 19.88 0.50 7.08
C ASN A 169 19.59 -0.84 7.78
N ALA A 170 20.54 -1.32 8.60
CA ALA A 170 20.49 -2.63 9.24
C ALA A 170 19.32 -2.81 10.21
N VAL A 171 18.85 -1.71 10.83
CA VAL A 171 17.77 -1.72 11.83
C VAL A 171 16.41 -1.78 11.14
N THR A 172 16.17 -0.94 10.13
CA THR A 172 14.88 -0.82 9.44
C THR A 172 14.61 -1.98 8.47
N ARG A 173 15.65 -2.46 7.78
CA ARG A 173 15.53 -3.40 6.65
C ARG A 173 14.78 -4.71 6.99
N PRO A 174 15.02 -5.37 8.14
CA PRO A 174 14.27 -6.58 8.51
C PRO A 174 12.78 -6.33 8.73
N TYR A 175 12.43 -5.22 9.39
CA TYR A 175 11.03 -4.85 9.65
C TYR A 175 10.31 -4.46 8.36
N TYR A 176 10.96 -3.67 7.50
CA TYR A 176 10.42 -3.33 6.19
C TYR A 176 10.12 -4.57 5.36
N GLY A 177 11.10 -5.49 5.20
CA GLY A 177 10.89 -6.73 4.45
C GLY A 177 9.74 -7.59 4.99
N ARG A 178 9.62 -7.66 6.33
CA ARG A 178 8.54 -8.40 7.00
C ARG A 178 7.17 -7.76 6.76
N VAL A 179 7.04 -6.46 7.00
CA VAL A 179 5.79 -5.71 6.81
C VAL A 179 5.33 -5.81 5.36
N MET A 180 6.24 -5.64 4.40
CA MET A 180 5.96 -5.75 2.97
C MET A 180 5.41 -7.12 2.58
N ARG A 181 5.98 -8.20 3.14
CA ARG A 181 5.48 -9.56 2.91
C ARG A 181 4.08 -9.75 3.50
N GLU A 182 3.89 -9.38 4.77
CA GLU A 182 2.60 -9.57 5.47
C GLU A 182 1.48 -8.72 4.83
N LEU A 183 1.76 -7.48 4.42
CA LEU A 183 0.78 -6.67 3.69
C LEU A 183 0.43 -7.27 2.33
N GLY A 184 1.43 -7.79 1.60
CA GLY A 184 1.20 -8.49 0.33
C GLY A 184 0.35 -9.77 0.50
N GLU A 185 0.60 -10.54 1.56
CA GLU A 185 -0.22 -11.70 1.93
C GLU A 185 -1.67 -11.27 2.23
N ILE A 186 -1.89 -10.25 3.07
CA ILE A 186 -3.25 -9.77 3.41
C ILE A 186 -3.96 -9.19 2.17
N ALA A 187 -3.24 -8.44 1.33
CA ALA A 187 -3.77 -7.86 0.11
C ALA A 187 -4.21 -8.94 -0.90
N THR A 188 -3.52 -10.09 -0.92
CA THR A 188 -3.81 -11.20 -1.82
C THR A 188 -4.64 -12.32 -1.20
N ALA A 189 -4.91 -12.26 0.12
CA ALA A 189 -5.70 -13.23 0.88
C ALA A 189 -7.17 -13.35 0.42
N GLN A 190 -7.60 -12.57 -0.57
CA GLN A 190 -8.82 -12.81 -1.33
C GLN A 190 -8.46 -13.22 -2.76
N ARG A 191 -8.29 -14.53 -2.97
CA ARG A 191 -8.68 -15.16 -4.25
C ARG A 191 -10.16 -15.55 -4.11
N PRO A 192 -11.10 -14.85 -4.75
CA PRO A 192 -12.44 -15.39 -4.97
C PRO A 192 -12.27 -16.56 -5.95
N GLY A 193 -12.45 -17.80 -5.47
CA GLY A 193 -12.46 -18.98 -6.35
C GLY A 193 -11.84 -20.27 -5.81
N VAL A 194 -11.17 -20.28 -4.66
CA VAL A 194 -10.67 -21.54 -4.06
C VAL A 194 -11.60 -21.96 -2.93
N ARG A 195 -12.58 -22.81 -3.24
CA ARG A 195 -13.26 -23.62 -2.23
C ARG A 195 -12.21 -24.54 -1.61
N VAL A 196 -11.69 -24.18 -0.44
CA VAL A 196 -10.92 -25.13 0.38
C VAL A 196 -11.93 -26.16 0.88
N GLY A 197 -11.81 -27.37 0.32
CA GLY A 197 -12.76 -28.46 0.52
C GLY A 197 -12.97 -28.81 1.99
N GLY A 198 -14.23 -28.81 2.42
CA GLY A 198 -14.65 -29.51 3.62
C GLY A 198 -14.58 -31.02 3.40
N ARG A 199 -13.38 -31.59 3.55
CA ARG A 199 -13.21 -33.02 3.82
C ARG A 199 -12.87 -33.17 5.29
N GLY A 200 -13.84 -33.66 6.07
CA GLY A 200 -13.57 -34.28 7.36
C GLY A 200 -14.50 -33.88 8.48
N MET A 201 -15.74 -34.37 8.46
CA MET A 201 -16.34 -34.82 9.71
C MET A 201 -16.93 -36.21 9.47
N ARG A 202 -16.11 -37.21 9.80
CA ARG A 202 -16.58 -38.57 10.10
C ARG A 202 -17.67 -38.43 11.15
N ARG A 203 -18.91 -38.80 10.81
CA ARG A 203 -19.83 -39.34 11.82
C ARG A 203 -19.49 -40.82 11.94
N THR A 204 -18.74 -41.16 12.97
CA THR A 204 -18.65 -42.53 13.49
C THR A 204 -18.97 -42.48 14.97
N LEU A 205 -19.76 -43.47 15.38
CA LEU A 205 -20.33 -43.79 16.69
C LEU A 205 -21.53 -42.91 17.08
N GLY A 206 -22.75 -43.43 17.29
CA GLY A 206 -23.15 -44.80 17.63
C GLY A 206 -23.33 -44.91 19.15
N ASP A 207 -24.58 -45.16 19.54
CA ASP A 207 -25.13 -45.54 20.85
C ASP A 207 -25.02 -44.55 22.02
N LEU A 208 -26.19 -44.22 22.61
CA LEU A 208 -26.57 -44.63 23.97
C LEU A 208 -27.94 -44.01 24.38
N TRP A 209 -28.90 -44.92 24.61
CA TRP A 209 -30.22 -44.80 25.28
C TRP A 209 -31.39 -44.17 24.53
#